data_AF-A0A5E3XCA0-F1
#
_entry.id   AF-A0A5E3XCA0-F1
#
_cell.length_a   1.000
_cell.length_b   1.000
_cell.length_c   1.000
_cell.angle_alpha   90.00
_cell.angle_beta   90.00
_cell.angle_gamma   90.00
#
_symmetry.space_group_name_H-M   'P 1'
#
loop_
_entity.id
_entity.type
_entity.pdbx_description
1 polymer ?
#
loop_
_entity_poly.entity_id
_entity_poly.type
_entity_poly.pdbx_seq_one_letter_code
_entity_poly.pdbx_strand_id
1 'polypeptide(L)'
;MPTSSSPTFAQTLPPELVQPIVLHVIRDQLEDLFLLPSSPSVPRIYSSLALLHLCSVFRHCALSALGHIWGGLERNTVAYDHIFRFKAVDGSLSAAWDFEALPEKERFGVALARLQSLNENTSPRADAPIYSLLQTLALSRITQVAMRHLSKRPLRHHATAETQKMKSDIFSGSMSIAELLHTQNARCRDHIPAWLLKDVLGSLMPYSLGAAVYLVKMSAMEQASQVMSETLEELPSSVHLTHEQADQFADVIDQLAEDFYRSVTQMPLTEVNGLCRACGIDISPCEWTMEDARASGVASVLHEIRRRRKCRQLSSSAARRIQRSMRVSAGLTDAEAVLCGLPYEPSDNKAASRVGFAGELGPHVTPTH
;
A
#
# COMPACT_ATOMS: atom_id res chain seq x y z
N MET A 1 -53.22 -35.56 19.39
CA MET A 1 -52.42 -36.24 18.34
C MET A 1 -51.71 -35.15 17.54
N PRO A 2 -50.37 -35.13 17.47
CA PRO A 2 -49.69 -34.18 16.61
C PRO A 2 -49.89 -34.60 15.14
N THR A 3 -50.49 -33.72 14.35
CA THR A 3 -50.61 -33.85 12.89
C THR A 3 -49.22 -33.84 12.28
N SER A 4 -48.85 -34.91 11.58
CA SER A 4 -47.62 -34.95 10.77
C SER A 4 -47.75 -33.91 9.66
N SER A 5 -47.12 -32.74 9.81
CA SER A 5 -46.98 -31.79 8.71
C SER A 5 -46.11 -32.43 7.65
N SER A 6 -46.64 -32.62 6.45
CA SER A 6 -45.87 -33.03 5.28
C SER A 6 -44.61 -32.16 5.16
N PRO A 7 -43.43 -32.75 4.92
CA PRO A 7 -42.21 -31.97 4.76
C PRO A 7 -42.41 -30.95 3.65
N THR A 8 -42.04 -29.70 3.92
CA THR A 8 -42.12 -28.64 2.91
C THR A 8 -41.19 -28.99 1.74
N PHE A 9 -41.52 -28.59 0.52
CA PHE A 9 -40.72 -28.87 -0.68
C PHE A 9 -39.23 -28.51 -0.49
N ALA A 10 -38.94 -27.43 0.23
CA ALA A 10 -37.59 -27.00 0.58
C ALA A 10 -36.80 -27.98 1.48
N GLN A 11 -37.48 -28.81 2.28
CA GLN A 11 -36.86 -29.87 3.08
C GLN A 11 -36.53 -31.12 2.27
N THR A 12 -37.16 -31.30 1.11
CA THR A 12 -36.96 -32.44 0.21
C THR A 12 -35.95 -32.17 -0.90
N LEU A 13 -35.45 -30.93 -1.01
CA LEU A 13 -34.47 -30.58 -2.01
C LEU A 13 -33.15 -31.33 -1.78
N PRO A 14 -32.53 -31.90 -2.82
CA PRO A 14 -31.23 -32.54 -2.72
C PRO A 14 -30.14 -31.50 -2.45
N PRO A 15 -29.10 -31.84 -1.65
CA PRO A 15 -27.99 -30.93 -1.32
C PRO A 15 -27.33 -30.28 -2.54
N GLU A 16 -27.25 -31.01 -3.65
CA GLU A 16 -26.64 -30.58 -4.91
C GLU A 16 -27.35 -29.36 -5.52
N LEU A 17 -28.65 -29.19 -5.26
CA LEU A 17 -29.43 -28.01 -5.68
C LEU A 17 -29.40 -26.89 -4.64
N VAL A 18 -29.22 -27.22 -3.36
CA VAL A 18 -29.21 -26.25 -2.26
C VAL A 18 -27.84 -25.57 -2.13
N GLN A 19 -26.76 -26.31 -2.36
CA GLN A 19 -25.40 -25.82 -2.22
C GLN A 19 -25.09 -24.58 -3.09
N PRO A 20 -25.47 -24.53 -4.38
CA PRO A 20 -25.29 -23.32 -5.19
C PRO A 20 -26.03 -22.10 -4.65
N ILE A 21 -27.24 -22.28 -4.11
CA ILE A 21 -28.06 -21.20 -3.52
C ILE A 21 -27.36 -20.65 -2.28
N VAL A 22 -26.91 -21.54 -1.39
CA VAL A 22 -26.17 -21.17 -0.18
C VAL A 22 -24.89 -20.40 -0.54
N LEU A 23 -24.13 -20.87 -1.54
CA LEU A 23 -22.93 -20.20 -1.99
C LEU A 23 -23.21 -18.82 -2.59
N HIS A 24 -24.31 -18.64 -3.33
CA HIS A 24 -24.72 -17.33 -3.83
C HIS A 24 -25.07 -16.37 -2.69
N VAL A 25 -25.83 -16.80 -1.69
CA VAL A 25 -26.17 -15.94 -0.55
C VAL A 25 -24.93 -15.54 0.26
N ILE A 26 -23.99 -16.47 0.47
CA ILE A 26 -22.72 -16.16 1.14
C ILE A 26 -21.87 -15.21 0.28
N ARG A 27 -21.85 -15.42 -1.05
CA ARG A 27 -21.20 -14.53 -2.00
C ARG A 27 -21.75 -13.11 -1.91
N ASP A 28 -23.07 -12.94 -2.02
CA ASP A 28 -23.69 -11.62 -2.02
C ASP A 28 -23.37 -10.89 -0.71
N GLN A 29 -23.44 -11.59 0.43
CA GLN A 29 -23.05 -11.04 1.72
C GLN A 29 -21.57 -10.64 1.78
N LEU A 30 -20.67 -11.41 1.17
CA LEU A 30 -19.24 -11.08 1.11
C LEU A 30 -19.01 -9.89 0.18
N GLU A 31 -19.60 -9.88 -1.02
CA GLU A 31 -19.53 -8.76 -1.97
C GLU A 31 -20.05 -7.46 -1.33
N ASP A 32 -21.11 -7.54 -0.53
CA ASP A 32 -21.59 -6.40 0.25
C ASP A 32 -20.53 -5.86 1.22
N LEU A 33 -19.76 -6.74 1.88
CA LEU A 33 -18.64 -6.31 2.73
C LEU A 33 -17.50 -5.68 1.93
N PHE A 34 -17.25 -6.15 0.71
CA PHE A 34 -16.18 -5.63 -0.15
C PHE A 34 -16.52 -4.27 -0.76
N LEU A 35 -17.76 -4.10 -1.22
CA LEU A 35 -18.19 -3.03 -2.12
C LEU A 35 -18.88 -1.84 -1.43
N LEU A 36 -19.61 -2.04 -0.33
CA LEU A 36 -20.40 -0.94 0.27
C LEU A 36 -19.57 -0.08 1.23
N PRO A 37 -19.67 1.26 1.21
CA PRO A 37 -19.36 2.05 2.40
C PRO A 37 -20.33 1.66 3.52
N SER A 38 -19.86 1.24 4.70
CA SER A 38 -20.75 1.10 5.86
C SER A 38 -21.39 2.45 6.13
N SER A 39 -22.70 2.52 5.97
CA SER A 39 -23.47 3.43 6.78
C SER A 39 -23.60 2.79 8.17
N PRO A 40 -23.11 3.42 9.25
CA PRO A 40 -23.19 2.87 10.60
C PRO A 40 -24.64 2.73 11.12
N SER A 41 -25.65 3.21 10.38
CA SER A 41 -27.06 3.22 10.81
C SER A 41 -27.91 2.05 10.32
N VAL A 42 -27.40 1.16 9.47
CA VAL A 42 -28.20 0.01 8.98
C VAL A 42 -27.74 -1.27 9.69
N PRO A 43 -28.59 -1.92 10.51
CA PRO A 43 -28.26 -3.22 11.06
C PRO A 43 -28.06 -4.22 9.91
N ARG A 44 -26.83 -4.72 9.73
CA ARG A 44 -26.51 -5.73 8.73
C ARG A 44 -27.24 -7.03 9.09
N ILE A 45 -28.20 -7.41 8.27
CA ILE A 45 -28.84 -8.72 8.38
C ILE A 45 -27.88 -9.74 7.77
N TYR A 46 -27.40 -10.67 8.59
CA TYR A 46 -26.47 -11.70 8.14
C TYR A 46 -27.25 -12.81 7.42
N SER A 47 -27.43 -12.66 6.11
CA SER A 47 -28.16 -13.60 5.27
C SER A 47 -27.63 -15.05 5.39
N SER A 48 -26.31 -15.24 5.55
CA SER A 48 -25.71 -16.55 5.82
C SER A 48 -26.13 -17.18 7.14
N LEU A 49 -26.44 -16.39 8.18
CA LEU A 49 -26.97 -16.90 9.45
C LEU A 49 -28.44 -17.29 9.31
N ALA A 50 -29.22 -16.57 8.48
CA ALA A 50 -30.60 -16.94 8.20
C ALA A 50 -30.69 -18.33 7.54
N LEU A 51 -29.72 -18.70 6.69
CA LEU A 51 -29.64 -20.03 6.07
C LEU A 51 -29.54 -21.18 7.10
N LEU A 52 -28.94 -20.92 8.28
CA LEU A 52 -28.81 -21.93 9.35
C LEU A 52 -30.16 -22.29 9.99
N HIS A 53 -31.17 -21.43 9.84
CA HIS A 53 -32.48 -21.56 10.47
C HIS A 53 -33.59 -22.00 9.51
N LEU A 54 -33.32 -22.16 8.20
CA LEU A 54 -34.32 -22.52 7.20
C LEU A 54 -34.79 -23.99 7.31
N CYS A 55 -33.88 -24.94 7.10
CA CYS A 55 -34.14 -26.37 7.26
C CYS A 55 -32.82 -27.14 7.42
N SER A 56 -32.90 -28.45 7.69
CA SER A 56 -31.73 -29.31 7.90
C SER A 56 -30.78 -29.33 6.69
N VAL A 57 -31.29 -29.36 5.46
CA VAL A 57 -30.48 -29.39 4.24
C VAL A 57 -29.74 -28.07 4.04
N PHE A 58 -30.43 -26.94 4.17
CA PHE A 58 -29.81 -25.61 4.10
C PHE A 58 -28.78 -25.39 5.21
N ARG A 59 -29.09 -25.81 6.44
CA ARG A 59 -28.15 -25.74 7.57
C ARG A 59 -26.89 -26.57 7.28
N HIS A 60 -27.03 -27.79 6.77
CA HIS A 60 -25.90 -28.65 6.43
C HIS A 60 -25.02 -28.02 5.35
N CYS A 61 -25.63 -27.56 4.25
CA CYS A 61 -24.92 -26.92 3.15
C CYS A 61 -24.23 -25.62 3.60
N ALA A 62 -24.91 -24.80 4.42
CA ALA A 62 -24.36 -23.56 4.97
C ALA A 62 -23.18 -23.82 5.90
N LEU A 63 -23.28 -24.76 6.83
CA LEU A 63 -22.15 -25.11 7.70
C LEU A 63 -20.95 -25.65 6.91
N SER A 64 -21.20 -26.45 5.87
CA SER A 64 -20.12 -26.95 5.00
C SER A 64 -19.45 -25.80 4.24
N ALA A 65 -20.23 -24.92 3.62
CA ALA A 65 -19.71 -23.76 2.90
C ALA A 65 -18.96 -22.80 3.83
N LEU A 66 -19.51 -22.49 4.99
CA LEU A 66 -18.87 -21.62 5.98
C LEU A 66 -17.58 -22.25 6.53
N GLY A 67 -17.54 -23.56 6.74
CA GLY A 67 -16.31 -24.26 7.16
C GLY A 67 -15.19 -24.15 6.13
N HIS A 68 -15.53 -24.25 4.84
CA HIS A 68 -14.56 -24.06 3.74
C HIS A 68 -14.09 -22.61 3.61
N ILE A 69 -14.98 -21.64 3.79
CA ILE A 69 -14.71 -20.20 3.57
C ILE A 69 -13.98 -19.59 4.77
N TRP A 70 -14.47 -19.84 5.99
CA TRP A 70 -14.01 -19.18 7.20
C TRP A 70 -13.05 -20.00 8.04
N GLY A 71 -12.92 -21.29 7.75
CA GLY A 71 -12.13 -22.21 8.56
C GLY A 71 -12.89 -22.96 9.62
N GLY A 72 -12.49 -24.20 9.85
CA GLY A 72 -12.86 -24.98 11.02
C GLY A 72 -12.87 -26.48 10.74
N LEU A 73 -12.22 -27.24 11.62
CA LEU A 73 -12.11 -28.70 11.52
C LEU A 73 -13.39 -29.40 12.03
N GLU A 74 -14.26 -28.71 12.78
CA GLU A 74 -15.46 -29.30 13.40
C GLU A 74 -16.74 -28.49 13.11
N ARG A 75 -17.78 -29.15 12.59
CA ARG A 75 -19.03 -28.51 12.12
C ARG A 75 -19.78 -27.68 13.18
N ASN A 76 -19.59 -27.95 14.47
CA ASN A 76 -20.29 -27.25 15.56
C ASN A 76 -19.56 -25.99 16.04
N THR A 77 -18.23 -25.91 15.90
CA THR A 77 -17.44 -24.72 16.25
C THR A 77 -17.46 -23.69 15.12
N VAL A 78 -17.55 -24.15 13.87
CA VAL A 78 -17.62 -23.31 12.65
C VAL A 78 -18.69 -22.22 12.73
N ALA A 79 -19.89 -22.52 13.23
CA ALA A 79 -21.00 -21.55 13.27
C ALA A 79 -20.74 -20.38 14.24
N TYR A 80 -20.23 -20.69 15.44
CA TYR A 80 -19.95 -19.69 16.47
C TYR A 80 -18.68 -18.90 16.15
N ASP A 81 -17.63 -19.58 15.66
CA ASP A 81 -16.40 -18.95 15.19
C ASP A 81 -16.67 -18.00 14.02
N HIS A 82 -17.53 -18.40 13.07
CA HIS A 82 -17.94 -17.55 11.96
C HIS A 82 -18.58 -16.25 12.44
N ILE A 83 -19.52 -16.29 13.39
CA ILE A 83 -20.18 -15.07 13.90
C ILE A 83 -19.15 -14.13 14.54
N PHE A 84 -18.23 -14.67 15.34
CA PHE A 84 -17.19 -13.88 15.98
C PHE A 84 -16.25 -13.24 14.94
N ARG A 85 -15.73 -14.05 14.01
CA ARG A 85 -14.83 -13.62 12.93
C ARG A 85 -15.48 -12.58 12.03
N PHE A 86 -16.75 -12.78 11.68
CA PHE A 86 -17.51 -11.83 10.87
C PHE A 86 -17.70 -10.51 11.61
N LYS A 87 -18.13 -10.52 12.89
CA LYS A 87 -18.27 -9.29 13.69
C LYS A 87 -16.96 -8.53 13.84
N ALA A 88 -15.84 -9.25 14.02
CA ALA A 88 -14.52 -8.64 14.08
C ALA A 88 -14.16 -7.95 12.77
N VAL A 89 -14.39 -8.61 11.63
CA VAL A 89 -14.18 -8.02 10.29
C VAL A 89 -15.08 -6.82 10.05
N ASP A 90 -16.36 -6.94 10.40
CA ASP A 90 -17.36 -5.87 10.25
C ASP A 90 -16.98 -4.63 11.07
N GLY A 91 -16.48 -4.84 12.29
CA GLY A 91 -15.91 -3.78 13.12
C GLY A 91 -14.67 -3.14 12.50
N SER A 92 -13.73 -3.94 11.98
CA SER A 92 -12.52 -3.43 11.31
C SER A 92 -12.86 -2.61 10.05
N LEU A 93 -13.79 -3.09 9.22
CA LEU A 93 -14.20 -2.41 7.99
C LEU A 93 -15.02 -1.15 8.30
N SER A 94 -15.95 -1.21 9.26
CA SER A 94 -16.69 -0.04 9.74
C SER A 94 -15.76 1.02 10.32
N ALA A 95 -14.74 0.60 11.09
CA ALA A 95 -13.70 1.51 11.53
C ALA A 95 -12.91 2.13 10.37
N ALA A 96 -12.63 1.39 9.30
CA ALA A 96 -12.00 1.95 8.10
C ALA A 96 -12.90 2.95 7.36
N TRP A 97 -14.22 2.73 7.35
CA TRP A 97 -15.18 3.61 6.68
C TRP A 97 -15.52 4.87 7.48
N ASP A 98 -15.77 4.74 8.78
CA ASP A 98 -15.99 5.88 9.68
C ASP A 98 -14.80 6.85 9.63
N PHE A 99 -13.60 6.30 9.41
CA PHE A 99 -12.38 7.08 9.27
C PHE A 99 -12.41 8.03 8.07
N GLU A 100 -12.97 7.62 6.93
CA GLU A 100 -13.14 8.48 5.76
C GLU A 100 -14.09 9.66 6.03
N ALA A 101 -15.00 9.50 6.99
CA ALA A 101 -16.02 10.49 7.36
C ALA A 101 -15.57 11.51 8.43
N LEU A 102 -14.48 11.25 9.18
CA LEU A 102 -14.02 12.15 10.25
C LEU A 102 -13.58 13.53 9.73
N PRO A 103 -13.53 14.60 10.54
CA PRO A 103 -12.88 15.86 10.17
C PRO A 103 -11.35 15.68 9.98
N GLU A 104 -10.76 16.34 8.99
CA GLU A 104 -9.34 16.16 8.60
C GLU A 104 -8.33 16.32 9.76
N LYS A 105 -8.65 17.15 10.76
CA LYS A 105 -7.82 17.38 11.95
C LYS A 105 -7.79 16.20 12.93
N GLU A 106 -8.85 15.40 12.99
CA GLU A 106 -8.97 14.25 13.89
C GLU A 106 -8.52 12.95 13.22
N ARG A 107 -8.42 12.95 11.89
CA ARG A 107 -8.02 11.79 11.10
C ARG A 107 -6.62 11.30 11.48
N PHE A 108 -5.65 12.17 11.74
CA PHE A 108 -4.26 11.73 11.95
C PHE A 108 -4.07 10.76 13.13
N GLY A 109 -4.45 11.18 14.34
CA GLY A 109 -4.24 10.36 15.55
C GLY A 109 -5.10 9.10 15.57
N VAL A 110 -6.33 9.19 15.06
CA VAL A 110 -7.25 8.05 14.99
C VAL A 110 -6.81 7.03 13.94
N ALA A 111 -6.27 7.46 12.78
CA ALA A 111 -5.71 6.53 11.79
C ALA A 111 -4.53 5.77 12.35
N LEU A 112 -3.59 6.47 12.98
CA LEU A 112 -2.35 5.87 13.45
C LEU A 112 -2.63 4.81 14.52
N ALA A 113 -3.49 5.12 15.50
CA ALA A 113 -3.89 4.18 16.54
C ALA A 113 -4.64 2.97 15.98
N ARG A 114 -5.52 3.17 14.98
CA ARG A 114 -6.26 2.07 14.33
C ARG A 114 -5.36 1.21 13.47
N LEU A 115 -4.44 1.81 12.71
CA LEU A 115 -3.48 1.09 11.88
C LEU A 115 -2.57 0.22 12.74
N GLN A 116 -2.03 0.75 13.85
CA GLN A 116 -1.23 -0.01 14.81
C GLN A 116 -2.02 -1.17 15.42
N SER A 117 -3.21 -0.89 15.95
CA SER A 117 -4.07 -1.92 16.53
C SER A 117 -4.44 -3.01 15.52
N LEU A 118 -4.71 -2.66 14.26
CA LEU A 118 -4.98 -3.65 13.23
C LEU A 118 -3.73 -4.44 12.88
N ASN A 119 -2.58 -3.79 12.65
CA ASN A 119 -1.33 -4.48 12.33
C ASN A 119 -0.95 -5.54 13.38
N GLU A 120 -1.14 -5.22 14.67
CA GLU A 120 -0.90 -6.16 15.78
C GLU A 120 -1.86 -7.36 15.77
N ASN A 121 -3.10 -7.16 15.30
CA ASN A 121 -4.16 -8.14 15.35
C ASN A 121 -4.41 -8.88 14.02
N THR A 122 -3.88 -8.40 12.90
CA THR A 122 -4.01 -9.00 11.56
C THR A 122 -2.93 -10.03 11.26
N SER A 123 -2.72 -10.98 12.18
CA SER A 123 -1.87 -12.13 11.87
C SER A 123 -2.53 -13.05 10.84
N PRO A 124 -1.81 -13.51 9.81
CA PRO A 124 -2.37 -14.41 8.81
C PRO A 124 -2.75 -15.73 9.45
N ARG A 125 -4.02 -16.11 9.33
CA ARG A 125 -4.52 -17.37 9.84
C ARG A 125 -4.60 -18.37 8.71
N ALA A 126 -3.81 -19.44 8.81
CA ALA A 126 -3.85 -20.53 7.84
C ALA A 126 -5.21 -21.24 7.83
N ASP A 127 -5.85 -21.29 9.00
CA ASP A 127 -7.16 -21.89 9.16
C ASP A 127 -8.29 -20.98 8.64
N ALA A 128 -8.08 -19.69 8.37
CA ALA A 128 -9.15 -18.72 8.16
C ALA A 128 -8.88 -17.74 7.00
N PRO A 129 -8.78 -18.23 5.76
CA PRO A 129 -8.25 -17.44 4.65
C PRO A 129 -9.11 -16.21 4.29
N ILE A 130 -10.44 -16.34 4.25
CA ILE A 130 -11.36 -15.21 3.97
C ILE A 130 -11.32 -14.18 5.08
N TYR A 131 -11.29 -14.62 6.34
CA TYR A 131 -11.15 -13.72 7.48
C TYR A 131 -9.88 -12.89 7.37
N SER A 132 -8.74 -13.53 7.08
CA SER A 132 -7.48 -12.83 6.88
C SER A 132 -7.55 -11.87 5.69
N LEU A 133 -8.12 -12.26 4.55
CA LEU A 133 -8.29 -11.37 3.39
C LEU A 133 -9.13 -10.13 3.71
N LEU A 134 -10.24 -10.30 4.43
CA LEU A 134 -11.12 -9.19 4.79
C LEU A 134 -10.47 -8.25 5.82
N GLN A 135 -9.70 -8.80 6.76
CA GLN A 135 -8.87 -8.00 7.66
C GLN A 135 -7.79 -7.23 6.89
N THR A 136 -7.15 -7.86 5.90
CA THR A 136 -6.17 -7.21 5.02
C THR A 136 -6.81 -6.10 4.17
N LEU A 137 -8.06 -6.27 3.73
CA LEU A 137 -8.82 -5.20 3.07
C LEU A 137 -9.03 -3.99 4.00
N ALA A 138 -9.45 -4.22 5.25
CA ALA A 138 -9.62 -3.14 6.23
C ALA A 138 -8.31 -2.39 6.49
N LEU A 139 -7.22 -3.13 6.71
CA LEU A 139 -5.88 -2.57 6.88
C LEU A 139 -5.45 -1.77 5.64
N SER A 140 -5.69 -2.31 4.44
CA SER A 140 -5.38 -1.61 3.18
C SER A 140 -6.11 -0.30 3.08
N ARG A 141 -7.43 -0.27 3.30
CA ARG A 141 -8.23 0.96 3.29
C ARG A 141 -7.68 2.02 4.25
N ILE A 142 -7.40 1.65 5.50
CA ILE A 142 -6.84 2.59 6.48
C ILE A 142 -5.47 3.11 6.03
N THR A 143 -4.63 2.23 5.49
CA THR A 143 -3.33 2.60 4.89
C THR A 143 -3.51 3.60 3.74
N GLN A 144 -4.50 3.40 2.86
CA GLN A 144 -4.79 4.33 1.75
C GLN A 144 -5.19 5.71 2.27
N VAL A 145 -6.08 5.77 3.26
CA VAL A 145 -6.54 7.05 3.80
C VAL A 145 -5.43 7.75 4.58
N ALA A 146 -4.63 7.00 5.34
CA ALA A 146 -3.43 7.49 6.01
C ALA A 146 -2.43 8.08 4.99
N MET A 147 -2.20 7.39 3.87
CA MET A 147 -1.35 7.85 2.78
C MET A 147 -1.88 9.14 2.13
N ARG A 148 -3.18 9.21 1.80
CA ARG A 148 -3.82 10.43 1.27
C ARG A 148 -3.75 11.61 2.24
N HIS A 149 -3.75 11.35 3.54
CA HIS A 149 -3.60 12.41 4.54
C HIS A 149 -2.15 12.88 4.61
N LEU A 150 -1.19 11.96 4.61
CA LEU A 150 0.24 12.29 4.60
C LEU A 150 0.61 13.13 3.37
N SER A 151 0.09 12.81 2.17
CA SER A 151 0.38 13.58 0.96
C SER A 151 -0.13 15.02 1.00
N LYS A 152 -1.17 15.30 1.80
CA LYS A 152 -1.73 16.65 1.97
C LYS A 152 -1.07 17.46 3.09
N ARG A 153 -0.26 16.81 3.94
CA ARG A 153 0.31 17.48 5.11
C ARG A 153 1.45 18.42 4.67
N PRO A 154 1.57 19.64 5.24
CA PRO A 154 2.69 20.50 4.93
C PRO A 154 4.01 19.92 5.44
N LEU A 155 5.04 19.93 4.59
CA LEU A 155 6.38 19.41 4.84
C LEU A 155 7.06 19.79 6.15
N ARG A 156 6.87 21.03 6.60
CA ARG A 156 7.45 21.48 7.88
C ARG A 156 7.02 20.60 9.06
N HIS A 157 5.96 19.82 8.88
CA HIS A 157 5.47 18.86 9.86
C HIS A 157 5.94 17.43 9.56
N HIS A 158 6.57 17.14 8.43
CA HIS A 158 7.02 15.80 8.06
C HIS A 158 8.26 15.33 8.82
N ALA A 159 9.13 16.27 9.20
CA ALA A 159 10.27 16.02 10.08
C ALA A 159 9.89 15.80 11.55
N THR A 160 8.60 15.92 11.91
CA THR A 160 8.14 15.62 13.27
C THR A 160 8.22 14.12 13.54
N ALA A 161 8.59 13.73 14.77
CA ALA A 161 8.65 12.34 15.19
C ALA A 161 7.33 11.59 14.93
N GLU A 162 6.19 12.27 15.10
CA GLU A 162 4.86 11.71 14.81
C GLU A 162 4.68 11.36 13.32
N THR A 163 5.13 12.22 12.42
CA THR A 163 4.95 11.99 10.97
C THR A 163 5.96 10.98 10.45
N GLN A 164 7.18 10.95 10.99
CA GLN A 164 8.15 9.90 10.71
C GLN A 164 7.64 8.52 11.17
N LYS A 165 7.07 8.45 12.38
CA LYS A 165 6.42 7.23 12.87
C LYS A 165 5.27 6.80 11.95
N MET A 166 4.41 7.72 11.53
CA MET A 166 3.33 7.41 10.59
C MET A 166 3.85 6.87 9.26
N LYS A 167 4.90 7.48 8.66
CA LYS A 167 5.51 6.97 7.43
C LYS A 167 6.02 5.55 7.59
N SER A 168 6.72 5.26 8.69
CA SER A 168 7.20 3.93 9.04
C SER A 168 6.04 2.93 9.17
N ASP A 169 4.97 3.33 9.87
CA ASP A 169 3.81 2.48 10.10
C ASP A 169 3.02 2.20 8.80
N ILE A 170 2.83 3.21 7.94
CA ILE A 170 2.19 3.04 6.62
C ILE A 170 3.06 2.17 5.71
N PHE A 171 4.39 2.34 5.72
CA PHE A 171 5.31 1.50 4.96
C PHE A 171 5.23 0.04 5.41
N SER A 172 5.39 -0.21 6.71
CA SER A 172 5.30 -1.54 7.32
C SER A 172 3.94 -2.19 7.06
N GLY A 173 2.84 -1.42 7.21
CA GLY A 173 1.49 -1.87 6.87
C GLY A 173 1.34 -2.23 5.40
N SER A 174 1.88 -1.41 4.48
CA SER A 174 1.83 -1.67 3.04
C SER A 174 2.57 -2.94 2.64
N MET A 175 3.75 -3.18 3.22
CA MET A 175 4.53 -4.41 3.01
C MET A 175 3.80 -5.62 3.60
N SER A 176 3.31 -5.50 4.84
CA SER A 176 2.54 -6.56 5.50
C SER A 176 1.29 -6.93 4.71
N ILE A 177 0.54 -5.95 4.19
CA ILE A 177 -0.62 -6.20 3.32
C ILE A 177 -0.20 -7.02 2.10
N ALA A 178 0.86 -6.64 1.40
CA ALA A 178 1.29 -7.33 0.20
C ALA A 178 1.75 -8.78 0.49
N GLU A 179 2.48 -9.00 1.58
CA GLU A 179 2.88 -10.34 2.04
C GLU A 179 1.69 -11.21 2.47
N LEU A 180 0.73 -10.60 3.16
CA LEU A 180 -0.52 -11.24 3.58
C LEU A 180 -1.35 -11.63 2.36
N LEU A 181 -1.54 -10.72 1.40
CA LEU A 181 -2.27 -10.99 0.16
C LEU A 181 -1.59 -12.10 -0.65
N HIS A 182 -0.25 -12.09 -0.74
CA HIS A 182 0.51 -13.15 -1.41
C HIS A 182 0.29 -14.51 -0.74
N THR A 183 0.53 -14.58 0.58
CA THR A 183 0.42 -15.81 1.37
C THR A 183 -1.00 -16.36 1.36
N GLN A 184 -2.00 -15.47 1.52
CA GLN A 184 -3.39 -15.87 1.51
C GLN A 184 -3.80 -16.30 0.11
N ASN A 185 -3.49 -15.56 -0.96
CA ASN A 185 -3.80 -15.99 -2.32
C ASN A 185 -3.35 -17.42 -2.61
N ALA A 186 -2.11 -17.78 -2.23
CA ALA A 186 -1.60 -19.14 -2.39
C ALA A 186 -2.47 -20.18 -1.65
N ARG A 187 -2.87 -19.90 -0.41
CA ARG A 187 -3.72 -20.78 0.41
C ARG A 187 -5.18 -20.82 -0.03
N CYS A 188 -5.65 -19.72 -0.61
CA CYS A 188 -7.02 -19.51 -1.02
C CYS A 188 -7.36 -20.20 -2.34
N ARG A 189 -6.37 -20.47 -3.21
CA ARG A 189 -6.59 -21.08 -4.53
C ARG A 189 -7.38 -22.40 -4.48
N ASP A 190 -7.24 -23.15 -3.39
CA ASP A 190 -7.87 -24.46 -3.22
C ASP A 190 -9.24 -24.39 -2.49
N HIS A 191 -9.58 -23.23 -1.91
CA HIS A 191 -10.70 -23.11 -0.97
C HIS A 191 -11.65 -21.94 -1.25
N ILE A 192 -11.20 -20.93 -1.99
CA ILE A 192 -11.97 -19.73 -2.30
C ILE A 192 -12.23 -19.68 -3.80
N PRO A 193 -13.46 -19.35 -4.23
CA PRO A 193 -13.75 -19.14 -5.63
C PRO A 193 -12.84 -18.07 -6.27
N ALA A 194 -12.28 -18.39 -7.43
CA ALA A 194 -11.32 -17.53 -8.13
C ALA A 194 -11.84 -16.10 -8.42
N TRP A 195 -13.15 -15.93 -8.60
CA TRP A 195 -13.75 -14.62 -8.84
C TRP A 195 -13.61 -13.68 -7.64
N LEU A 196 -13.72 -14.18 -6.41
CA LEU A 196 -13.59 -13.38 -5.18
C LEU A 196 -12.14 -12.94 -4.94
N LEU A 197 -11.19 -13.80 -5.32
CA LEU A 197 -9.77 -13.50 -5.23
C LEU A 197 -9.32 -12.48 -6.28
N LYS A 198 -9.86 -12.55 -7.50
CA LYS A 198 -9.39 -11.75 -8.63
C LYS A 198 -9.54 -10.24 -8.40
N ASP A 199 -10.70 -9.80 -7.91
CA ASP A 199 -11.00 -8.37 -7.77
C ASP A 199 -10.30 -7.76 -6.54
N VAL A 200 -10.18 -8.54 -5.46
CA VAL A 200 -9.50 -8.13 -4.22
C VAL A 200 -7.99 -8.05 -4.43
N LEU A 201 -7.40 -9.10 -5.02
CA LEU A 201 -5.95 -9.14 -5.26
C LEU A 201 -5.52 -8.20 -6.38
N GLY A 202 -6.34 -8.10 -7.44
CA GLY A 202 -6.03 -7.27 -8.61
C GLY A 202 -6.05 -5.77 -8.31
N SER A 203 -6.76 -5.33 -7.27
CA SER A 203 -6.86 -3.92 -6.90
C SER A 203 -5.99 -3.54 -5.69
N LEU A 204 -5.95 -4.37 -4.64
CA LEU A 204 -5.27 -4.00 -3.40
C LEU A 204 -3.76 -4.20 -3.47
N MET A 205 -3.30 -5.28 -4.09
CA MET A 205 -1.88 -5.63 -4.07
C MET A 205 -1.02 -4.63 -4.87
N PRO A 206 -1.40 -4.22 -6.10
CA PRO A 206 -0.68 -3.17 -6.82
C PRO A 206 -0.72 -1.82 -6.09
N TYR A 207 -1.84 -1.48 -5.45
CA TYR A 207 -1.96 -0.25 -4.67
C TYR A 207 -1.01 -0.24 -3.48
N SER A 208 -1.00 -1.30 -2.67
CA SER A 208 -0.15 -1.39 -1.47
C SER A 208 1.33 -1.32 -1.83
N LEU A 209 1.74 -2.04 -2.88
CA LEU A 209 3.12 -2.00 -3.37
C LEU A 209 3.45 -0.61 -3.94
N GLY A 210 2.53 0.01 -4.69
CA GLY A 210 2.67 1.37 -5.20
C GLY A 210 2.78 2.43 -4.09
N ALA A 211 2.02 2.28 -3.00
CA ALA A 211 2.09 3.15 -1.83
C ALA A 211 3.43 2.99 -1.08
N ALA A 212 3.94 1.76 -0.96
CA ALA A 212 5.26 1.51 -0.37
C ALA A 212 6.38 2.19 -1.20
N VAL A 213 6.38 2.02 -2.53
CA VAL A 213 7.32 2.72 -3.42
C VAL A 213 7.22 4.24 -3.24
N TYR A 214 6.00 4.78 -3.26
CA TYR A 214 5.77 6.21 -3.10
C TYR A 214 6.36 6.75 -1.79
N LEU A 215 6.16 6.06 -0.67
CA LEU A 215 6.68 6.46 0.64
C LEU A 215 8.20 6.44 0.72
N VAL A 216 8.83 5.42 0.12
CA VAL A 216 10.29 5.33 0.05
C VAL A 216 10.83 6.53 -0.72
N LYS A 217 10.27 6.81 -1.90
CA LYS A 217 10.68 7.97 -2.73
C LYS A 217 10.47 9.30 -2.01
N MET A 218 9.30 9.52 -1.40
CA MET A 218 9.02 10.75 -0.64
C MET A 218 9.97 10.93 0.53
N SER A 219 10.23 9.88 1.31
CA SER A 219 11.12 9.95 2.48
C SER A 219 12.57 10.19 2.06
N ALA A 220 13.02 9.53 1.00
CA ALA A 220 14.34 9.74 0.43
C ALA A 220 14.52 11.17 -0.10
N MET A 221 13.52 11.69 -0.83
CA MET A 221 13.56 13.07 -1.32
C MET A 221 13.57 14.09 -0.19
N GLU A 222 12.79 13.87 0.86
CA GLU A 222 12.74 14.77 2.03
C GLU A 222 14.08 14.84 2.75
N GLN A 223 14.68 13.67 3.05
CA GLN A 223 15.98 13.60 3.72
C GLN A 223 17.09 14.18 2.85
N ALA A 224 17.12 13.81 1.56
CA ALA A 224 18.09 14.36 0.62
C ALA A 224 17.94 15.89 0.50
N SER A 225 16.70 16.39 0.41
CA SER A 225 16.46 17.82 0.30
C SER A 225 16.86 18.57 1.56
N GLN A 226 16.57 18.02 2.75
CA GLN A 226 16.98 18.62 4.02
C GLN A 226 18.50 18.72 4.10
N VAL A 227 19.21 17.60 3.95
CA VAL A 227 20.68 17.57 4.05
C VAL A 227 21.32 18.45 3.00
N MET A 228 20.84 18.42 1.75
CA MET A 228 21.39 19.26 0.69
C MET A 228 21.09 20.74 0.92
N SER A 229 19.92 21.11 1.46
CA SER A 229 19.62 22.50 1.83
C SER A 229 20.52 22.98 2.96
N GLU A 230 20.66 22.20 4.04
CA GLU A 230 21.54 22.51 5.17
C GLU A 230 23.00 22.67 4.71
N THR A 231 23.50 21.72 3.91
CA THR A 231 24.86 21.77 3.36
C THR A 231 25.06 22.99 2.46
N LEU A 232 24.05 23.38 1.67
CA LEU A 232 24.10 24.58 0.85
C LEU A 232 23.99 25.87 1.68
N GLU A 233 23.28 25.86 2.81
CA GLU A 233 23.11 26.99 3.72
C GLU A 233 24.38 27.28 4.53
N GLU A 234 25.11 26.24 4.94
CA GLU A 234 26.37 26.34 5.68
C GLU A 234 27.48 27.09 4.94
N LEU A 235 27.40 27.19 3.62
CA LEU A 235 28.27 28.05 2.83
C LEU A 235 28.05 29.53 3.24
N PRO A 236 29.03 30.23 3.85
CA PRO A 236 28.83 31.62 4.23
C PRO A 236 28.62 32.48 2.98
N SER A 237 27.64 33.38 2.99
CA SER A 237 27.33 34.27 1.85
C SER A 237 28.49 35.18 1.41
N SER A 238 29.51 35.33 2.26
CA SER A 238 30.72 36.12 2.01
C SER A 238 31.83 35.35 1.27
N VAL A 239 31.80 34.01 1.26
CA VAL A 239 32.87 33.19 0.69
C VAL A 239 32.59 32.94 -0.80
N HIS A 240 33.50 33.36 -1.66
CA HIS A 240 33.48 33.01 -3.09
C HIS A 240 34.31 31.74 -3.26
N LEU A 241 33.66 30.63 -3.62
CA LEU A 241 34.36 29.39 -3.91
C LEU A 241 35.08 29.53 -5.26
N THR A 242 36.32 29.02 -5.34
CA THR A 242 36.94 28.79 -6.63
C THR A 242 36.17 27.71 -7.40
N HIS A 243 36.36 27.62 -8.72
CA HIS A 243 35.73 26.58 -9.52
C HIS A 243 36.02 25.16 -8.98
N GLU A 244 37.28 24.90 -8.58
CA GLU A 244 37.69 23.63 -7.98
C GLU A 244 36.99 23.35 -6.64
N GLN A 245 36.83 24.36 -5.78
CA GLN A 245 36.13 24.21 -4.51
C GLN A 245 34.62 23.98 -4.69
N ALA A 246 34.01 24.62 -5.69
CA ALA A 246 32.60 24.40 -6.02
C ALA A 246 32.36 22.99 -6.60
N ASP A 247 33.32 22.46 -7.36
CA ASP A 247 33.24 21.10 -7.89
C ASP A 247 33.51 20.05 -6.79
N GLN A 248 34.46 20.28 -5.88
CA GLN A 248 34.66 19.43 -4.68
C GLN A 248 33.43 19.42 -3.78
N PHE A 249 32.76 20.56 -3.62
CA PHE A 249 31.50 20.64 -2.87
C PHE A 249 30.39 19.81 -3.55
N ALA A 250 30.31 19.83 -4.88
CA ALA A 250 29.40 18.95 -5.61
C ALA A 250 29.76 17.47 -5.46
N ASP A 251 31.05 17.11 -5.38
CA ASP A 251 31.47 15.73 -5.10
C ASP A 251 30.97 15.26 -3.71
N VAL A 252 30.99 16.11 -2.70
CA VAL A 252 30.44 15.80 -1.37
C VAL A 252 28.93 15.56 -1.44
N ILE A 253 28.19 16.42 -2.15
CA ILE A 253 26.75 16.23 -2.36
C ILE A 253 26.45 14.95 -3.14
N ASP A 254 27.24 14.63 -4.16
CA ASP A 254 27.09 13.41 -4.96
C ASP A 254 27.33 12.16 -4.11
N GLN A 255 28.37 12.17 -3.26
CA GLN A 255 28.65 11.08 -2.33
C GLN A 255 27.52 10.90 -1.31
N LEU A 256 27.04 12.00 -0.73
CA LEU A 256 25.89 11.98 0.19
C LEU A 256 24.65 11.38 -0.49
N ALA A 257 24.36 11.80 -1.73
CA ALA A 257 23.24 11.29 -2.50
C ALA A 257 23.35 9.78 -2.80
N GLU A 258 24.55 9.30 -3.10
CA GLU A 258 24.81 7.88 -3.31
C GLU A 258 24.65 7.07 -2.02
N ASP A 259 25.16 7.57 -0.89
CA ASP A 259 25.01 6.94 0.41
C ASP A 259 23.53 6.88 0.84
N PHE A 260 22.77 7.96 0.61
CA PHE A 260 21.32 8.00 0.80
C PHE A 260 20.59 7.01 -0.10
N TYR A 261 20.94 6.98 -1.39
CA TYR A 261 20.35 6.03 -2.32
C TYR A 261 20.57 4.60 -1.83
N ARG A 262 21.79 4.22 -1.45
CA ARG A 262 22.10 2.86 -1.01
C ARG A 262 21.39 2.49 0.30
N SER A 263 21.40 3.39 1.28
CA SER A 263 20.92 3.10 2.64
C SER A 263 19.42 3.29 2.84
N VAL A 264 18.82 4.30 2.21
CA VAL A 264 17.43 4.72 2.46
C VAL A 264 16.50 4.29 1.33
N THR A 265 16.98 4.22 0.10
CA THR A 265 16.13 4.03 -1.08
C THR A 265 16.25 2.64 -1.68
N GLN A 266 17.47 2.16 -1.91
CA GLN A 266 17.76 0.95 -2.67
C GLN A 266 17.28 -0.30 -1.94
N MET A 267 17.57 -0.43 -0.65
CA MET A 267 17.20 -1.61 0.13
C MET A 267 15.67 -1.76 0.22
N PRO A 268 14.88 -0.74 0.65
CA PRO A 268 13.42 -0.85 0.65
C PRO A 268 12.81 -1.07 -0.74
N LEU A 269 13.33 -0.43 -1.79
CA LEU A 269 12.85 -0.68 -3.16
C LEU A 269 13.17 -2.11 -3.63
N THR A 270 14.30 -2.68 -3.19
CA THR A 270 14.65 -4.07 -3.52
C THR A 270 13.69 -5.06 -2.86
N GLU A 271 13.30 -4.81 -1.61
CA GLU A 271 12.28 -5.60 -0.90
C GLU A 271 10.94 -5.54 -1.61
N VAL A 272 10.46 -4.33 -1.93
CA VAL A 272 9.21 -4.13 -2.67
C VAL A 272 9.25 -4.83 -4.03
N ASN A 273 10.33 -4.64 -4.80
CA ASN A 273 10.48 -5.28 -6.12
C ASN A 273 10.61 -6.81 -6.04
N GLY A 274 11.21 -7.34 -4.96
CA GLY A 274 11.26 -8.77 -4.68
C GLY A 274 9.86 -9.35 -4.49
N LEU A 275 9.03 -8.67 -3.69
CA LEU A 275 7.65 -9.06 -3.44
C LEU A 275 6.78 -8.93 -4.70
N CYS A 276 6.97 -7.88 -5.50
CA CYS A 276 6.27 -7.73 -6.78
C CYS A 276 6.53 -8.88 -7.73
N ARG A 277 7.80 -9.30 -7.84
CA ARG A 277 8.20 -10.46 -8.65
C ARG A 277 7.60 -11.76 -8.12
N ALA A 278 7.62 -11.99 -6.81
CA ALA A 278 6.98 -13.15 -6.19
C ALA A 278 5.46 -13.19 -6.44
N CYS A 279 4.83 -12.02 -6.47
CA CYS A 279 3.40 -11.86 -6.71
C CYS A 279 3.00 -11.86 -8.20
N GLY A 280 3.96 -11.72 -9.13
CA GLY A 280 3.68 -11.56 -10.55
C GLY A 280 2.89 -10.28 -10.85
N ILE A 281 3.20 -9.19 -10.16
CA ILE A 281 2.49 -7.90 -10.29
C ILE A 281 3.41 -6.83 -10.86
N ASP A 282 2.89 -6.12 -11.85
CA ASP A 282 3.44 -4.84 -12.29
C ASP A 282 2.93 -3.73 -11.37
N ILE A 283 3.85 -3.03 -10.71
CA ILE A 283 3.50 -1.87 -9.89
C ILE A 283 3.12 -0.73 -10.83
N SER A 284 1.90 -0.23 -10.71
CA SER A 284 1.59 1.13 -11.12
C SER A 284 1.84 2.03 -9.90
N PRO A 285 3.00 2.72 -9.80
CA PRO A 285 3.27 3.57 -8.65
C PRO A 285 2.19 4.66 -8.53
N CYS A 286 1.89 5.06 -7.29
CA CYS A 286 0.99 6.20 -7.05
C CYS A 286 1.53 7.42 -7.81
N GLU A 287 0.65 8.16 -8.47
CA GLU A 287 1.03 9.33 -9.25
C GLU A 287 1.75 10.35 -8.36
N TRP A 288 3.01 10.64 -8.69
CA TRP A 288 3.75 11.74 -8.10
C TRP A 288 3.24 13.05 -8.69
N THR A 289 2.90 14.01 -7.84
CA THR A 289 2.31 15.28 -8.26
C THR A 289 3.27 16.46 -8.09
N MET A 290 2.89 17.62 -8.65
CA MET A 290 3.58 18.89 -8.39
C MET A 290 3.49 19.30 -6.91
N GLU A 291 2.44 18.89 -6.20
CA GLU A 291 2.30 19.15 -4.77
C GLU A 291 3.31 18.33 -3.99
N ASP A 292 3.52 17.06 -4.35
CA ASP A 292 4.51 16.17 -3.75
C ASP A 292 5.94 16.66 -4.01
N ALA A 293 6.21 17.15 -5.21
CA ALA A 293 7.47 17.83 -5.53
C ALA A 293 7.75 19.03 -4.60
N ARG A 294 6.77 19.91 -4.40
CA ARG A 294 6.90 21.03 -3.45
C ARG A 294 7.00 20.53 -2.01
N ALA A 295 6.27 19.48 -1.69
CA ALA A 295 6.22 18.79 -0.43
C ALA A 295 7.35 17.75 -0.24
N SER A 296 8.40 17.77 -1.05
CA SER A 296 9.60 16.94 -0.84
C SER A 296 10.84 17.75 -0.47
N GLY A 297 10.76 19.09 -0.53
CA GLY A 297 11.86 20.00 -0.16
C GLY A 297 12.71 20.40 -1.36
N VAL A 298 12.52 19.75 -2.51
CA VAL A 298 13.23 20.04 -3.77
C VAL A 298 13.13 21.50 -4.16
N ALA A 299 11.97 22.12 -3.99
CA ALA A 299 11.79 23.53 -4.32
C ALA A 299 12.72 24.45 -3.51
N SER A 300 12.99 24.11 -2.24
CA SER A 300 13.92 24.82 -1.37
C SER A 300 15.36 24.68 -1.88
N VAL A 301 15.78 23.45 -2.17
CA VAL A 301 17.12 23.17 -2.71
C VAL A 301 17.30 23.87 -4.06
N LEU A 302 16.31 23.82 -4.95
CA LEU A 302 16.35 24.54 -6.23
C LEU A 302 16.42 26.06 -6.05
N HIS A 303 15.73 26.62 -5.05
CA HIS A 303 15.84 28.03 -4.72
C HIS A 303 17.26 28.37 -4.24
N GLU A 304 17.83 27.55 -3.37
CA GLU A 304 19.16 27.77 -2.82
C GLU A 304 20.25 27.61 -3.89
N ILE A 305 20.17 26.60 -4.75
CA ILE A 305 21.03 26.47 -5.93
C ILE A 305 20.99 27.74 -6.79
N ARG A 306 19.79 28.28 -7.07
CA ARG A 306 19.64 29.52 -7.86
C ARG A 306 20.27 30.71 -7.15
N ARG A 307 20.08 30.83 -5.83
CA ARG A 307 20.67 31.90 -5.01
C ARG A 307 22.19 31.83 -5.02
N ARG A 308 22.77 30.66 -4.75
CA ARG A 308 24.22 30.43 -4.74
C ARG A 308 24.87 30.65 -6.10
N ARG A 309 24.19 30.30 -7.19
CA ARG A 309 24.63 30.64 -8.56
C ARG A 309 24.67 32.15 -8.79
N LYS A 310 23.63 32.89 -8.38
CA LYS A 310 23.59 34.36 -8.52
C LYS A 310 24.72 35.05 -7.75
N CYS A 311 25.08 34.51 -6.59
CA CYS A 311 26.20 34.98 -5.79
C CYS A 311 27.58 34.50 -6.29
N ARG A 312 27.65 33.79 -7.43
CA ARG A 312 28.87 33.18 -7.98
C ARG A 312 29.57 32.19 -7.03
N GLN A 313 28.82 31.63 -6.06
CA GLN A 313 29.33 30.65 -5.11
C GLN A 313 29.24 29.22 -5.65
N LEU A 314 28.39 29.00 -6.65
CA LEU A 314 28.19 27.69 -7.27
C LEU A 314 28.31 27.79 -8.79
N SER A 315 29.13 26.93 -9.39
CA SER A 315 29.27 26.83 -10.84
C SER A 315 28.00 26.24 -11.48
N SER A 316 27.79 26.48 -12.77
CA SER A 316 26.64 25.90 -13.49
C SER A 316 26.78 24.37 -13.69
N SER A 317 28.01 23.84 -13.66
CA SER A 317 28.27 22.40 -13.66
C SER A 317 27.91 21.78 -12.32
N ALA A 318 28.43 22.31 -11.22
CA ALA A 318 28.14 21.85 -9.86
C ALA A 318 26.64 21.89 -9.55
N ALA A 319 25.95 22.98 -9.92
CA ALA A 319 24.50 23.09 -9.77
C ALA A 319 23.72 21.98 -10.48
N ARG A 320 24.12 21.60 -11.70
CA ARG A 320 23.47 20.51 -12.45
C ARG A 320 23.78 19.14 -11.83
N ARG A 321 24.99 18.95 -11.29
CA ARG A 321 25.35 17.72 -10.56
C ARG A 321 24.48 17.55 -9.32
N ILE A 322 24.34 18.58 -8.50
CA ILE A 322 23.48 18.57 -7.31
C ILE A 322 22.02 18.24 -7.68
N GLN A 323 21.49 18.85 -8.75
CA GLN A 323 20.14 18.52 -9.24
C GLN A 323 20.01 17.06 -9.68
N ARG A 324 21.02 16.52 -10.36
CA ARG A 324 21.07 15.11 -10.76
C ARG A 324 21.13 14.19 -9.54
N SER A 325 21.90 14.57 -8.53
CA SER A 325 22.09 13.80 -7.31
C SER A 325 20.82 13.71 -6.48
N MET A 326 20.03 14.80 -6.39
CA MET A 326 18.67 14.74 -5.83
C MET A 326 17.74 13.78 -6.59
N ARG A 327 17.85 13.75 -7.92
CA ARG A 327 17.04 12.83 -8.71
C ARG A 327 17.40 11.37 -8.42
N VAL A 328 18.70 11.08 -8.33
CA VAL A 328 19.22 9.73 -8.07
C VAL A 328 18.89 9.28 -6.65
N SER A 329 19.03 10.16 -5.65
CA SER A 329 18.85 9.80 -4.24
C SER A 329 17.50 9.16 -3.93
N ALA A 330 16.43 9.57 -4.61
CA ALA A 330 15.11 8.95 -4.46
C ALA A 330 14.67 8.04 -5.61
N GLY A 331 15.54 7.77 -6.60
CA GLY A 331 15.19 6.91 -7.73
C GLY A 331 14.01 7.44 -8.55
N LEU A 332 13.96 8.74 -8.82
CA LEU A 332 12.90 9.36 -9.61
C LEU A 332 12.99 8.96 -11.11
N THR A 333 11.84 8.65 -11.69
CA THR A 333 11.64 8.50 -13.13
C THR A 333 11.78 9.86 -13.84
N ASP A 334 11.89 9.86 -15.18
CA ASP A 334 11.98 11.10 -15.94
C ASP A 334 10.75 12.01 -15.73
N ALA A 335 9.55 11.43 -15.73
CA ALA A 335 8.31 12.18 -15.52
C ALA A 335 8.26 12.80 -14.11
N GLU A 336 8.58 12.02 -13.09
CA GLU A 336 8.66 12.50 -11.69
C GLU A 336 9.71 13.61 -11.54
N ALA A 337 10.87 13.45 -12.17
CA ALA A 337 11.95 14.45 -12.12
C ALA A 337 11.53 15.77 -12.79
N VAL A 338 10.81 15.72 -13.91
CA VAL A 338 10.28 16.91 -14.58
C VAL A 338 9.28 17.66 -13.69
N LEU A 339 8.37 16.93 -13.02
CA LEU A 339 7.43 17.53 -12.05
C LEU A 339 8.17 18.19 -10.87
N CYS A 340 9.28 17.60 -10.45
CA CYS A 340 10.16 18.17 -9.43
C CYS A 340 10.97 19.39 -9.88
N GLY A 341 10.91 19.78 -11.16
CA GLY A 341 11.78 20.84 -11.70
C GLY A 341 13.25 20.43 -11.76
N LEU A 342 13.50 19.12 -11.87
CA LEU A 342 14.80 18.47 -12.04
C LEU A 342 14.90 17.86 -13.46
N PRO A 343 14.74 18.67 -14.53
CA PRO A 343 14.75 18.14 -15.89
C PRO A 343 16.10 17.50 -16.22
N TYR A 344 16.05 16.41 -16.97
CA TYR A 344 17.23 15.77 -17.52
C TYR A 344 17.62 16.45 -18.82
N GLU A 345 18.75 17.13 -18.84
CA GLU A 345 19.49 17.37 -20.07
C GLU A 345 20.59 16.31 -20.14
N PRO A 346 20.50 15.31 -21.04
CA PRO A 346 21.64 14.47 -21.30
C PRO A 346 22.77 15.38 -21.78
N SER A 347 23.85 15.47 -21.02
CA SER A 347 25.11 15.95 -21.58
C SER A 347 25.47 15.01 -22.73
N ASP A 348 25.89 15.53 -23.88
CA ASP A 348 26.31 14.77 -25.08
C ASP A 348 27.42 13.72 -24.87
N ASN A 349 27.83 13.44 -23.63
CA ASN A 349 28.70 12.35 -23.27
C ASN A 349 27.94 11.03 -23.08
N LYS A 350 28.13 10.13 -24.06
CA LYS A 350 27.64 8.74 -24.19
C LYS A 350 27.98 7.77 -23.04
N ALA A 351 28.33 8.23 -21.85
CA ALA A 351 28.75 7.35 -20.74
C ALA A 351 27.69 7.13 -19.64
N ALA A 352 26.58 7.88 -19.62
CA ALA A 352 25.59 7.80 -18.53
C ALA A 352 24.38 6.86 -18.78
N SER A 353 24.35 6.13 -19.90
CA SER A 353 23.22 5.28 -20.31
C SER A 353 23.15 3.90 -19.60
N ARG A 354 23.67 3.76 -18.37
CA ARG A 354 23.65 2.46 -17.65
C ARG A 354 23.09 2.49 -16.23
N VAL A 355 22.42 3.55 -15.83
CA VAL A 355 21.59 3.55 -14.61
C VAL A 355 20.15 3.85 -14.98
N GLY A 356 19.65 3.15 -16.00
CA GLY A 356 18.22 2.95 -16.22
C GLY A 356 17.81 1.70 -15.45
N PHE A 357 16.56 1.68 -14.98
CA PHE A 357 15.86 0.54 -14.37
C PHE A 357 15.93 -0.73 -15.26
N ALA A 358 17.07 -1.40 -15.27
CA ALA A 358 17.32 -2.61 -16.06
C ALA A 358 18.26 -3.55 -15.29
N GLY A 359 17.62 -4.47 -14.57
CA GLY A 359 18.22 -5.64 -13.94
C GLY A 359 17.11 -6.31 -13.13
N GLU A 360 16.28 -7.20 -13.67
CA GLU A 360 16.37 -8.04 -14.86
C GLU A 360 14.94 -8.26 -15.38
N LEU A 361 14.64 -7.75 -16.58
CA LEU A 361 13.58 -8.33 -17.41
C LEU A 361 14.28 -9.37 -18.28
N GLY A 362 14.19 -10.63 -17.86
CA GLY A 362 14.65 -11.78 -18.66
C GLY A 362 13.89 -11.86 -20.00
N PRO A 363 14.49 -12.52 -21.01
CA PRO A 363 14.09 -12.37 -22.40
C PRO A 363 12.73 -13.00 -22.69
N HIS A 364 12.02 -12.38 -23.63
CA HIS A 364 10.91 -12.93 -24.40
C HIS A 364 11.09 -14.44 -24.67
N VAL A 365 10.22 -15.25 -24.08
CA VAL A 365 9.93 -16.58 -24.61
C VAL A 365 9.08 -16.37 -25.85
N THR A 366 9.69 -16.60 -27.01
CA THR A 366 8.98 -16.80 -28.27
C THR A 366 8.23 -18.13 -28.19
N PRO A 367 6.97 -18.22 -28.65
CA PRO A 367 6.28 -19.49 -28.72
C PRO A 367 6.91 -20.29 -29.87
N THR A 368 7.42 -21.46 -29.56
CA THR A 368 7.64 -22.51 -30.56
C THR A 368 6.48 -23.50 -30.46
N HIS A 369 6.07 -23.93 -31.65
CA HIS A 369 4.87 -24.69 -32.04
C HIS A 369 4.35 -25.77 -31.09
#